data_AF-A0A926WV37-F1
#
_entry.id   AF-A0A926WV37-F1
#
_cell.length_a   1.000
_cell.length_b   1.000
_cell.length_c   1.000
_cell.angle_alpha   90.00
_cell.angle_beta   90.00
_cell.angle_gamma   90.00
#
_symmetry.space_group_name_H-M   'P 1'
#
loop_
_entity.id
_entity.type
_entity.pdbx_description
1 polymer ?
#
loop_
_entity_poly.entity_id
_entity_poly.type
_entity_poly.pdbx_seq_one_letter_code
_entity_poly.pdbx_strand_id
1 'polypeptide(L)'
;MARRRKYSWLQRRIRNCQPALAKIYYVILIIGRFVNYIYNYAIQLIKYLAGKKLLIFVLLLSLAVVFISLAAILPGTHIFEGNLIVEEMSFTYNGQRPKLFLSSIRHLSNLETSGMESVNFTGKFQSASLPQINQLKTLNIQLIDSKSKLIIAPINPRLTSEIDLTEMRLQPNTRITGLNYDFYNKRLAFGLENQSIANTINKPNILQLYLGDQPLKVSLERYSLPDINLVNNLDTPLEFILIPENREVQLELSKNHSIYLATSQISKTNLQQWFRAKIATKDVQFQRLDRSGDIRDDLATSTIREGKVRMVEQEREIKDNQFLMGENPDIPLNIELIRNLQIVPEKGLEVRFAGRTKNIKIGLDKDFPVSSIQGSWLDGILPRDAIIALFSFGAATITYLLSFVIDNASKSNSKP
;
A
#
# COMPACT_ATOMS: atom_id res chain seq x y z
N MET A 1 -35.38 -64.95 20.91
CA MET A 1 -34.97 -64.97 19.48
C MET A 1 -34.06 -63.82 19.02
N ALA A 2 -33.88 -62.71 19.77
CA ALA A 2 -33.06 -61.57 19.33
C ALA A 2 -31.53 -61.76 19.40
N ARG A 3 -31.01 -62.69 20.23
CA ARG A 3 -29.55 -62.93 20.36
C ARG A 3 -28.92 -63.71 19.18
N ARG A 4 -29.67 -64.56 18.47
CA ARG A 4 -29.14 -65.33 17.32
C ARG A 4 -28.96 -64.50 16.04
N ARG A 5 -29.72 -63.41 15.84
CA ARG A 5 -29.58 -62.55 14.65
C ARG A 5 -28.35 -61.63 14.72
N LYS A 6 -27.96 -61.13 15.90
CA LYS A 6 -26.78 -60.25 16.06
C LYS A 6 -25.45 -60.96 15.77
N TYR A 7 -25.34 -62.26 16.06
CA TYR A 7 -24.12 -63.03 15.83
C TYR A 7 -23.83 -63.25 14.33
N SER A 8 -24.88 -63.44 13.51
CA SER A 8 -24.72 -63.65 12.06
C SER A 8 -24.28 -62.40 11.29
N TRP A 9 -24.65 -61.21 11.79
CA TRP A 9 -24.29 -59.93 11.16
C TRP A 9 -22.83 -59.55 11.44
N LEU A 10 -22.38 -59.77 12.68
CA LEU A 10 -20.96 -59.61 13.07
C LEU A 10 -20.06 -60.61 12.33
N GLN A 11 -20.47 -61.87 12.17
CA GLN A 11 -19.71 -62.85 11.39
C GLN A 11 -19.64 -62.49 9.89
N ARG A 12 -20.70 -61.94 9.29
CA ARG A 12 -20.63 -61.44 7.90
C ARG A 12 -19.72 -60.22 7.73
N ARG A 13 -19.70 -59.30 8.70
CA ARG A 13 -18.81 -58.13 8.66
C ARG A 13 -17.33 -58.51 8.83
N ILE A 14 -17.03 -59.46 9.71
CA ILE A 14 -15.68 -60.00 9.90
C ILE A 14 -15.20 -60.76 8.64
N ARG A 15 -16.08 -61.57 8.02
CA ARG A 15 -15.76 -62.32 6.79
C ARG A 15 -15.53 -61.40 5.58
N ASN A 16 -16.19 -60.25 5.52
CA ASN A 16 -15.97 -59.24 4.48
C ASN A 16 -14.78 -58.30 4.76
N CYS A 17 -14.32 -58.17 6.01
CA CYS A 17 -13.10 -57.42 6.36
C CYS A 17 -11.80 -58.22 6.18
N GLN A 18 -11.85 -59.56 6.28
CA GLN A 18 -10.68 -60.42 6.05
C GLN A 18 -9.98 -60.21 4.69
N PRO A 19 -10.66 -60.11 3.54
CA PRO A 19 -9.99 -59.86 2.26
C PRO A 19 -9.44 -58.43 2.14
N ALA A 20 -10.03 -57.44 2.83
CA ALA A 20 -9.53 -56.06 2.84
C ALA A 20 -8.25 -55.92 3.67
N LEU A 21 -8.21 -56.54 4.86
CA LEU A 21 -7.02 -56.58 5.71
C LEU A 21 -5.87 -57.36 5.06
N ALA A 22 -6.18 -58.45 4.35
CA ALA A 22 -5.19 -59.20 3.58
C ALA A 22 -4.58 -58.36 2.44
N LYS A 23 -5.38 -57.55 1.74
CA LYS A 23 -4.89 -56.61 0.71
C LYS A 23 -4.01 -55.51 1.30
N ILE A 24 -4.39 -54.92 2.43
CA ILE A 24 -3.60 -53.90 3.12
C ILE A 24 -2.26 -54.50 3.58
N TYR A 25 -2.28 -55.69 4.19
CA TYR A 25 -1.07 -56.40 4.59
C TYR A 25 -0.16 -56.69 3.39
N TYR A 26 -0.73 -57.13 2.26
CA TYR A 26 0.02 -57.38 1.03
C TYR A 26 0.66 -56.11 0.45
N VAL A 27 -0.05 -54.97 0.49
CA VAL A 27 0.49 -53.65 0.09
C VAL A 27 1.62 -53.22 1.01
N ILE A 28 1.45 -53.34 2.33
CA ILE A 28 2.51 -53.03 3.31
C ILE A 28 3.75 -53.91 3.07
N LEU A 29 3.56 -55.19 2.75
CA LEU A 29 4.65 -56.13 2.50
C LEU A 29 5.36 -55.83 1.17
N ILE A 30 4.63 -55.41 0.13
CA ILE A 30 5.22 -54.92 -1.14
C ILE A 30 6.02 -53.65 -0.90
N ILE A 31 5.46 -52.67 -0.18
CA ILE A 31 6.16 -51.42 0.16
C ILE A 31 7.41 -51.73 0.98
N GLY A 32 7.31 -52.61 1.98
CA GLY A 32 8.45 -53.04 2.80
C GLY A 32 9.55 -53.71 1.98
N ARG A 33 9.18 -54.57 1.03
CA ARG A 33 10.16 -55.18 0.10
C ARG A 33 10.79 -54.16 -0.84
N PHE A 34 10.01 -53.21 -1.33
CA PHE A 34 10.49 -52.15 -2.21
C PHE A 34 11.45 -51.20 -1.48
N VAL A 35 11.13 -50.81 -0.24
CA VAL A 35 12.00 -49.99 0.62
C VAL A 35 13.30 -50.74 0.94
N ASN A 36 13.21 -52.03 1.29
CA ASN A 36 14.40 -52.83 1.57
C ASN A 36 15.26 -53.04 0.31
N TYR A 37 14.63 -53.17 -0.86
CA TYR A 37 15.33 -53.23 -2.15
C TYR A 37 16.08 -51.92 -2.42
N ILE A 38 15.44 -50.77 -2.26
CA ILE A 38 16.06 -49.44 -2.40
C ILE A 38 17.21 -49.27 -1.41
N TYR A 39 17.01 -49.66 -0.15
CA TYR A 39 18.01 -49.54 0.91
C TYR A 39 19.27 -50.37 0.61
N ASN A 40 19.10 -51.63 0.23
CA ASN A 40 20.22 -52.50 -0.13
C ASN A 40 20.96 -51.99 -1.37
N TYR A 41 20.21 -51.50 -2.37
CA TYR A 41 20.79 -50.90 -3.56
C TYR A 41 21.58 -49.62 -3.22
N ALA A 42 21.05 -48.78 -2.33
CA ALA A 42 21.72 -47.56 -1.85
C ALA A 42 23.02 -47.88 -1.08
N ILE A 43 23.04 -48.91 -0.22
CA ILE A 43 24.27 -49.35 0.45
C ILE A 43 25.32 -49.81 -0.56
N GLN A 44 24.93 -50.59 -1.56
CA GLN A 44 25.84 -51.04 -2.61
C GLN A 44 26.39 -49.85 -3.42
N LEU A 45 25.54 -48.88 -3.74
CA LEU A 45 25.91 -47.62 -4.38
C LEU A 45 26.96 -46.85 -3.57
N ILE A 46 26.73 -46.69 -2.28
CA ILE A 46 27.63 -45.98 -1.36
C ILE A 46 28.98 -46.69 -1.30
N LYS A 47 28.99 -48.03 -1.20
CA LYS A 47 30.23 -48.82 -1.20
C LYS A 47 31.00 -48.68 -2.52
N TYR A 48 30.30 -48.71 -3.66
CA TYR A 48 30.89 -48.51 -4.99
C TYR A 48 31.51 -47.10 -5.12
N LEU A 49 30.77 -46.07 -4.75
CA LEU A 49 31.21 -44.67 -4.80
C LEU A 49 32.39 -44.40 -3.86
N ALA A 50 32.39 -45.00 -2.67
CA ALA A 50 33.51 -44.94 -1.73
C ALA A 50 34.77 -45.61 -2.30
N GLY A 51 34.62 -46.81 -2.89
CA GLY A 51 35.71 -47.55 -3.52
C GLY A 51 36.35 -46.82 -4.71
N LYS A 52 35.58 -45.97 -5.42
CA LYS A 52 36.07 -45.13 -6.52
C LYS A 52 36.54 -43.74 -6.10
N LYS A 53 36.55 -43.41 -4.79
CA LYS A 53 36.83 -42.05 -4.26
C LYS A 53 35.92 -40.95 -4.83
N LEU A 54 34.77 -41.31 -5.39
CA LEU A 54 33.81 -40.38 -6.00
C LEU A 54 32.70 -39.93 -5.03
N LEU A 55 32.61 -40.57 -3.86
CA LEU A 55 31.56 -40.32 -2.87
C LEU A 55 31.48 -38.85 -2.45
N ILE A 56 32.62 -38.21 -2.18
CA ILE A 56 32.67 -36.79 -1.78
C ILE A 56 32.16 -35.88 -2.90
N PHE A 57 32.56 -36.14 -4.15
CA PHE A 57 32.14 -35.36 -5.31
C PHE A 57 30.63 -35.47 -5.54
N VAL A 58 30.07 -36.68 -5.51
CA VAL A 58 28.62 -36.92 -5.66
C VAL A 58 27.84 -36.27 -4.53
N LEU A 59 28.35 -36.32 -3.30
CA LEU A 59 27.71 -35.70 -2.14
C LEU A 59 27.71 -34.17 -2.25
N LEU A 60 28.83 -33.57 -2.63
CA LEU A 60 28.93 -32.13 -2.86
C LEU A 60 28.00 -31.66 -3.99
N LEU A 61 27.95 -32.41 -5.09
CA LEU A 61 27.05 -32.12 -6.20
C LEU A 61 25.58 -32.22 -5.76
N SER A 62 25.21 -33.27 -5.03
CA SER A 62 23.85 -33.44 -4.51
C SER A 62 23.49 -32.30 -3.56
N LEU A 63 24.41 -31.90 -2.68
CA LEU A 63 24.22 -30.76 -1.79
C LEU A 63 24.02 -29.45 -2.57
N ALA A 64 24.81 -29.23 -3.63
CA ALA A 64 24.67 -28.06 -4.49
C ALA A 64 23.30 -28.03 -5.20
N VAL A 65 22.84 -29.16 -5.74
CA VAL A 65 21.51 -29.23 -6.36
C VAL A 65 20.40 -28.99 -5.34
N VAL A 66 20.49 -29.58 -4.14
CA VAL A 66 19.52 -29.35 -3.06
C VAL A 66 19.49 -27.88 -2.67
N PHE A 67 20.65 -27.24 -2.52
CA PHE A 67 20.75 -25.82 -2.19
C PHE A 67 20.14 -24.93 -3.28
N ILE A 68 20.46 -25.18 -4.56
CA ILE A 68 19.88 -24.45 -5.70
C ILE A 68 18.36 -24.64 -5.75
N SER A 69 17.88 -25.87 -5.53
CA SER A 69 16.45 -26.17 -5.54
C SER A 69 15.71 -25.47 -4.40
N LEU A 70 16.30 -25.47 -3.19
CA LEU A 70 15.76 -24.71 -2.05
C LEU A 70 15.74 -23.21 -2.33
N ALA A 71 16.83 -22.67 -2.88
CA ALA A 71 16.96 -21.26 -3.23
C ALA A 71 15.93 -20.82 -4.28
N ALA A 72 15.49 -21.71 -5.16
CA ALA A 72 14.45 -21.44 -6.15
C ALA A 72 13.02 -21.45 -5.58
N ILE A 73 12.80 -22.06 -4.42
CA ILE A 73 11.47 -22.17 -3.79
C ILE A 73 11.32 -21.12 -2.68
N LEU A 74 12.41 -20.76 -2.01
CA LEU A 74 12.37 -19.78 -0.91
C LEU A 74 11.99 -18.39 -1.43
N PRO A 75 10.98 -17.71 -0.84
CA PRO A 75 10.57 -16.38 -1.28
C PRO A 75 11.66 -15.33 -1.00
N GLY A 76 12.05 -14.61 -2.05
CA GLY A 76 13.00 -13.50 -1.98
C GLY A 76 12.29 -12.16 -1.89
N THR A 77 12.93 -11.13 -1.33
CA THR A 77 12.39 -9.76 -1.37
C THR A 77 12.83 -9.08 -2.65
N HIS A 78 11.87 -8.60 -3.44
CA HIS A 78 12.10 -8.02 -4.75
C HIS A 78 11.55 -6.61 -4.84
N ILE A 79 12.13 -5.82 -5.74
CA ILE A 79 11.57 -4.54 -6.13
C ILE A 79 10.33 -4.81 -6.99
N PHE A 80 9.25 -4.11 -6.67
CA PHE A 80 8.07 -4.05 -7.53
C PHE A 80 7.77 -2.61 -7.91
N GLU A 81 7.08 -2.45 -9.03
CA GLU A 81 6.57 -1.18 -9.51
C GLU A 81 5.10 -1.32 -9.87
N GLY A 82 4.34 -0.25 -9.71
CA GLY A 82 2.92 -0.24 -10.08
C GLY A 82 2.51 1.11 -10.64
N ASN A 83 1.47 1.06 -11.47
CA ASN A 83 0.73 2.23 -11.93
C ASN A 83 -0.76 1.96 -11.73
N LEU A 84 -1.40 2.71 -10.83
CA LEU A 84 -2.81 2.56 -10.50
C LEU A 84 -3.55 3.86 -10.70
N ILE A 85 -4.80 3.75 -11.14
CA ILE A 85 -5.80 4.80 -11.04
C ILE A 85 -6.68 4.48 -9.85
N VAL A 86 -6.80 5.42 -8.93
CA VAL A 86 -7.52 5.25 -7.66
C VAL A 86 -8.46 6.43 -7.41
N GLU A 87 -9.55 6.19 -6.72
CA GLU A 87 -10.44 7.26 -6.27
C GLU A 87 -9.85 8.05 -5.12
N GLU A 88 -9.21 7.33 -4.20
CA GLU A 88 -8.77 7.84 -2.91
C GLU A 88 -7.53 7.07 -2.48
N MET A 89 -6.56 7.76 -1.88
CA MET A 89 -5.39 7.11 -1.28
C MET A 89 -4.98 7.76 0.03
N SER A 90 -4.27 7.00 0.84
CA SER A 90 -3.62 7.49 2.07
C SER A 90 -2.16 7.03 2.08
N PHE A 91 -1.27 7.83 2.68
CA PHE A 91 0.13 7.46 2.85
C PHE A 91 0.80 8.29 3.95
N THR A 92 1.88 7.78 4.52
CA THR A 92 2.73 8.54 5.44
C THR A 92 4.01 8.98 4.74
N TYR A 93 4.34 10.26 4.80
CA TYR A 93 5.61 10.78 4.27
C TYR A 93 6.79 10.32 5.13
N ASN A 94 7.73 9.61 4.52
CA ASN A 94 8.85 8.96 5.20
C ASN A 94 10.21 9.63 4.92
N GLY A 95 10.21 10.89 4.47
CA GLY A 95 11.44 11.65 4.23
C GLY A 95 11.89 12.46 5.45
N GLN A 96 13.20 12.72 5.53
CA GLN A 96 13.85 13.39 6.67
C GLN A 96 13.77 14.92 6.62
N ARG A 97 13.39 15.51 5.48
CA ARG A 97 13.31 16.96 5.27
C ARG A 97 11.95 17.35 4.71
N PRO A 98 11.48 18.59 4.92
CA PRO A 98 10.25 19.07 4.29
C PRO A 98 10.30 18.91 2.78
N LYS A 99 9.24 18.35 2.19
CA LYS A 99 9.15 18.12 0.75
C LYS A 99 7.94 18.82 0.17
N LEU A 100 8.15 19.55 -0.93
CA LEU A 100 7.05 20.10 -1.73
C LEU A 100 6.12 18.97 -2.14
N PHE A 101 4.84 19.11 -1.82
CA PHE A 101 3.78 18.15 -2.14
C PHE A 101 2.83 18.75 -3.14
N LEU A 102 2.21 19.88 -2.81
CA LEU A 102 1.40 20.67 -3.75
C LEU A 102 2.21 21.84 -4.27
N SER A 103 2.26 21.97 -5.59
CA SER A 103 2.72 23.16 -6.31
C SER A 103 1.58 24.17 -6.43
N SER A 104 1.80 25.22 -7.24
CA SER A 104 0.81 26.28 -7.38
C SER A 104 -0.50 25.77 -7.97
N ILE A 105 -1.61 26.03 -7.26
CA ILE A 105 -2.98 25.79 -7.73
C ILE A 105 -3.66 27.16 -7.82
N ARG A 106 -3.92 27.59 -9.05
CA ARG A 106 -4.42 28.93 -9.32
C ARG A 106 -5.94 29.01 -9.33
N HIS A 107 -6.45 30.21 -9.07
CA HIS A 107 -7.86 30.58 -9.22
C HIS A 107 -8.80 29.70 -8.39
N LEU A 108 -8.41 29.48 -7.13
CA LEU A 108 -9.23 28.79 -6.15
C LEU A 108 -10.55 29.55 -5.96
N SER A 109 -11.66 28.89 -6.27
CA SER A 109 -12.99 29.43 -6.02
C SER A 109 -13.40 29.31 -4.56
N ASN A 110 -12.79 28.36 -3.84
CA ASN A 110 -13.00 28.16 -2.43
C ASN A 110 -11.79 27.45 -1.82
N LEU A 111 -11.31 27.96 -0.69
CA LEU A 111 -10.41 27.27 0.22
C LEU A 111 -11.17 27.02 1.52
N GLU A 112 -11.24 25.76 1.93
CA GLU A 112 -11.78 25.38 3.22
C GLU A 112 -10.77 24.53 3.98
N THR A 113 -10.52 24.91 5.22
CA THR A 113 -9.70 24.17 6.17
C THR A 113 -10.55 23.85 7.39
N SER A 114 -10.37 22.66 7.95
CA SER A 114 -11.03 22.24 9.19
C SER A 114 -10.00 21.63 10.14
N GLY A 115 -9.94 22.13 11.36
CA GLY A 115 -8.92 21.75 12.33
C GLY A 115 -8.46 22.91 13.20
N MET A 116 -7.47 22.65 14.04
CA MET A 116 -6.83 23.65 14.91
C MET A 116 -5.69 24.38 14.19
N GLU A 117 -5.92 25.59 13.73
CA GLU A 117 -4.91 26.45 13.12
C GLU A 117 -4.95 27.86 13.69
N SER A 118 -3.91 28.63 13.40
CA SER A 118 -3.89 30.07 13.63
C SER A 118 -3.59 30.78 12.33
N VAL A 119 -4.33 31.85 12.06
CA VAL A 119 -4.17 32.66 10.85
C VAL A 119 -4.27 34.14 11.20
N ASN A 120 -3.42 34.93 10.56
CA ASN A 120 -3.40 36.38 10.71
C ASN A 120 -3.71 37.02 9.37
N PHE A 121 -4.81 37.78 9.31
CA PHE A 121 -5.13 38.59 8.15
C PHE A 121 -4.72 40.04 8.38
N THR A 122 -4.20 40.70 7.36
CA THR A 122 -3.91 42.14 7.40
C THR A 122 -4.62 42.81 6.23
N GLY A 123 -5.45 43.81 6.53
CA GLY A 123 -6.28 44.47 5.53
C GLY A 123 -7.41 45.28 6.14
N LYS A 124 -8.42 45.58 5.32
CA LYS A 124 -9.66 46.23 5.77
C LYS A 124 -10.75 45.18 5.97
N PHE A 125 -11.42 45.23 7.11
CA PHE A 125 -12.48 44.29 7.47
C PHE A 125 -13.85 44.96 7.42
N GLN A 126 -14.86 44.21 6.96
CA GLN A 126 -16.26 44.63 7.03
C GLN A 126 -17.12 43.48 7.55
N SER A 127 -17.65 43.64 8.75
CA SER A 127 -18.62 42.74 9.38
C SER A 127 -19.81 43.53 9.89
N ALA A 128 -21.00 43.04 9.57
CA ALA A 128 -22.25 43.57 10.12
C ALA A 128 -22.58 42.97 11.49
N SER A 129 -22.22 41.70 11.71
CA SER A 129 -22.49 40.96 12.95
C SER A 129 -21.48 41.27 14.05
N LEU A 130 -20.25 41.66 13.70
CA LEU A 130 -19.20 42.00 14.66
C LEU A 130 -18.45 43.28 14.25
N PRO A 131 -19.08 44.47 14.35
CA PRO A 131 -18.50 45.72 13.85
C PRO A 131 -17.16 46.12 14.47
N GLN A 132 -16.80 45.58 15.64
CA GLN A 132 -15.52 45.83 16.31
C GLN A 132 -14.32 45.48 15.43
N ILE A 133 -14.41 44.43 14.60
CA ILE A 133 -13.29 44.03 13.73
C ILE A 133 -13.04 45.05 12.61
N ASN A 134 -14.03 45.88 12.26
CA ASN A 134 -13.93 46.86 11.17
C ASN A 134 -12.90 47.97 11.47
N GLN A 135 -12.52 48.12 12.73
CA GLN A 135 -11.53 49.10 13.19
C GLN A 135 -10.11 48.54 13.25
N LEU A 136 -9.95 47.22 13.09
CA LEU A 136 -8.66 46.54 13.15
C LEU A 136 -7.94 46.66 11.80
N LYS A 137 -6.60 46.70 11.85
CA LYS A 137 -5.74 46.57 10.67
C LYS A 137 -5.27 45.13 10.46
N THR A 138 -5.10 44.41 11.56
CA THR A 138 -4.70 43.01 11.58
C THR A 138 -5.69 42.26 12.47
N LEU A 139 -6.11 41.09 12.02
CA LEU A 139 -7.02 40.20 12.75
C LEU A 139 -6.33 38.85 12.93
N ASN A 140 -6.02 38.52 14.17
CA ASN A 140 -5.52 37.22 14.58
C ASN A 140 -6.70 36.30 14.89
N ILE A 141 -6.72 35.13 14.25
CA ILE A 141 -7.79 34.15 14.36
C ILE A 141 -7.17 32.85 14.85
N GLN A 142 -7.79 32.24 15.85
CA GLN A 142 -7.44 30.92 16.34
C GLN A 142 -8.65 29.99 16.16
N LEU A 143 -8.46 28.89 15.44
CA LEU A 143 -9.42 27.80 15.36
C LEU A 143 -9.18 26.86 16.55
N ILE A 144 -10.20 26.68 17.38
CA ILE A 144 -10.04 26.18 18.75
C ILE A 144 -10.11 24.65 18.88
N ASP A 145 -10.73 23.94 17.93
CA ASP A 145 -10.87 22.49 17.99
C ASP A 145 -10.78 21.81 16.60
N SER A 146 -10.88 20.49 16.54
CA SER A 146 -10.78 19.72 15.29
C SER A 146 -11.99 19.87 14.35
N LYS A 147 -13.08 20.48 14.83
CA LYS A 147 -14.32 20.75 14.09
C LYS A 147 -14.41 22.21 13.66
N SER A 148 -13.52 23.08 14.14
CA SER A 148 -13.39 24.45 13.69
C SER A 148 -13.16 24.50 12.18
N LYS A 149 -13.69 25.54 11.54
CA LYS A 149 -13.56 25.75 10.10
C LYS A 149 -13.18 27.17 9.76
N LEU A 150 -12.33 27.29 8.74
CA LEU A 150 -12.03 28.54 8.05
C LEU A 150 -12.37 28.33 6.57
N ILE A 151 -13.15 29.26 6.02
CA ILE A 151 -13.51 29.27 4.60
C ILE A 151 -13.11 30.63 4.02
N ILE A 152 -12.38 30.61 2.91
CA ILE A 152 -11.97 31.80 2.14
C ILE A 152 -12.45 31.64 0.70
N ALA A 153 -13.25 32.59 0.25
CA ALA A 153 -13.79 32.62 -1.12
C ALA A 153 -13.82 34.06 -1.66
N PRO A 154 -13.80 34.27 -2.99
CA PRO A 154 -14.04 35.59 -3.56
C PRO A 154 -15.49 36.01 -3.27
N ILE A 155 -15.72 37.29 -2.99
CA ILE A 155 -17.09 37.80 -2.73
C ILE A 155 -18.02 37.61 -3.94
N ASN A 156 -17.45 37.68 -5.15
CA ASN A 156 -18.18 37.48 -6.39
C ASN A 156 -17.68 36.19 -7.08
N PRO A 157 -18.42 35.07 -6.97
CA PRO A 157 -18.00 33.79 -7.53
C PRO A 157 -18.02 33.75 -9.06
N ARG A 158 -18.56 34.78 -9.74
CA ARG A 158 -18.60 34.87 -11.20
C ARG A 158 -17.30 35.43 -11.80
N LEU A 159 -16.49 36.11 -11.00
CA LEU A 159 -15.20 36.64 -11.44
C LEU A 159 -14.11 35.59 -11.26
N THR A 160 -13.06 35.68 -12.09
CA THR A 160 -11.87 34.85 -11.90
C THR A 160 -11.24 35.20 -10.56
N SER A 161 -11.17 34.20 -9.68
CA SER A 161 -10.55 34.33 -8.36
C SER A 161 -9.05 34.61 -8.51
N GLU A 162 -8.54 35.49 -7.65
CA GLU A 162 -7.10 35.73 -7.49
C GLU A 162 -6.49 34.91 -6.35
N ILE A 163 -7.30 34.09 -5.66
CA ILE A 163 -6.80 33.21 -4.61
C ILE A 163 -6.03 32.06 -5.25
N ASP A 164 -4.76 31.94 -4.89
CA ASP A 164 -3.88 30.86 -5.34
C ASP A 164 -3.32 30.12 -4.12
N LEU A 165 -3.23 28.80 -4.21
CA LEU A 165 -2.25 28.06 -3.43
C LEU A 165 -0.90 28.29 -4.09
N THR A 166 0.09 28.74 -3.33
CA THR A 166 1.47 28.91 -3.81
C THR A 166 2.23 27.61 -3.69
N GLU A 167 2.29 27.05 -2.48
CA GLU A 167 2.86 25.73 -2.22
C GLU A 167 2.36 25.13 -0.91
N MET A 168 2.46 23.81 -0.83
CA MET A 168 2.34 23.07 0.43
C MET A 168 3.50 22.07 0.54
N ARG A 169 4.18 22.07 1.68
CA ARG A 169 5.29 21.13 1.95
C ARG A 169 4.94 20.20 3.10
N LEU A 170 5.14 18.90 2.88
CA LEU A 170 4.96 17.87 3.89
C LEU A 170 6.14 17.87 4.84
N GLN A 171 5.85 17.95 6.14
CA GLN A 171 6.81 17.71 7.20
C GLN A 171 7.07 16.20 7.36
N PRO A 172 8.27 15.79 7.82
CA PRO A 172 8.57 14.39 8.13
C PRO A 172 7.48 13.74 8.99
N ASN A 173 7.10 12.50 8.65
CA ASN A 173 6.06 11.72 9.36
C ASN A 173 4.64 12.31 9.33
N THR A 174 4.34 13.25 8.44
CA THR A 174 2.96 13.63 8.15
C THR A 174 2.26 12.53 7.35
N ARG A 175 1.12 12.09 7.86
CA ARG A 175 0.20 11.19 7.16
C ARG A 175 -0.83 11.99 6.38
N ILE A 176 -0.89 11.72 5.08
CA ILE A 176 -1.99 12.14 4.21
C ILE A 176 -3.10 11.10 4.31
N THR A 177 -4.32 11.54 4.58
CA THR A 177 -5.50 10.68 4.62
C THR A 177 -6.52 11.12 3.57
N GLY A 178 -7.25 10.16 3.00
CA GLY A 178 -8.39 10.45 2.13
C GLY A 178 -8.08 11.36 0.93
N LEU A 179 -6.87 11.31 0.37
CA LEU A 179 -6.49 12.14 -0.77
C LEU A 179 -7.30 11.73 -1.98
N ASN A 180 -8.17 12.62 -2.46
CA ASN A 180 -9.04 12.37 -3.60
C ASN A 180 -9.25 13.64 -4.44
N TYR A 181 -9.81 13.46 -5.64
CA TYR A 181 -10.26 14.57 -6.47
C TYR A 181 -11.71 14.37 -6.91
N ASP A 182 -12.58 15.27 -6.48
CA ASP A 182 -13.98 15.31 -6.85
C ASP A 182 -14.15 16.12 -8.13
N PHE A 183 -14.41 15.44 -9.25
CA PHE A 183 -14.58 16.06 -10.56
C PHE A 183 -15.86 16.89 -10.69
N TYR A 184 -16.92 16.53 -9.95
CA TYR A 184 -18.20 17.25 -10.00
C TYR A 184 -18.05 18.62 -9.34
N ASN A 185 -17.45 18.65 -8.15
CA ASN A 185 -17.21 19.87 -7.40
C ASN A 185 -15.86 20.54 -7.72
N LYS A 186 -15.08 19.97 -8.65
CA LYS A 186 -13.73 20.45 -9.04
C LYS A 186 -12.82 20.66 -7.84
N ARG A 187 -12.80 19.70 -6.93
CA ARG A 187 -12.26 19.87 -5.57
C ARG A 187 -11.24 18.81 -5.23
N LEU A 188 -10.04 19.23 -4.88
CA LEU A 188 -9.02 18.40 -4.25
C LEU A 188 -9.29 18.37 -2.74
N ALA A 189 -9.40 17.18 -2.15
CA ALA A 189 -9.56 17.04 -0.72
C ALA A 189 -8.56 16.04 -0.13
N PHE A 190 -8.07 16.33 1.08
CA PHE A 190 -7.21 15.44 1.84
C PHE A 190 -7.14 15.87 3.30
N GLY A 191 -6.84 14.91 4.17
CA GLY A 191 -6.52 15.13 5.57
C GLY A 191 -5.02 15.07 5.84
N LEU A 192 -4.59 15.72 6.93
CA LEU A 192 -3.23 15.74 7.45
C LEU A 192 -3.23 15.31 8.92
N GLU A 193 -2.57 14.20 9.21
CA GLU A 193 -2.35 13.72 10.57
C GLU A 193 -0.85 13.73 10.86
N ASN A 194 -0.41 14.47 11.87
CA ASN A 194 0.99 14.41 12.31
C ASN A 194 1.15 13.23 13.27
N GLN A 195 1.88 12.20 12.84
CA GLN A 195 2.23 11.08 13.70
C GLN A 195 3.32 11.53 14.67
N SER A 196 2.94 11.81 15.92
CA SER A 196 3.90 12.12 16.97
C SER A 196 4.72 10.87 17.29
N ILE A 197 5.95 10.79 16.76
CA ILE A 197 6.95 9.87 17.30
C ILE A 197 7.48 10.52 18.57
N ALA A 198 7.40 9.79 19.70
CA ALA A 198 8.00 10.22 20.96
C ALA A 198 9.41 10.74 20.68
N ASN A 199 9.67 12.02 21.02
CA ASN A 199 10.93 12.76 20.85
C ASN A 199 11.14 13.61 19.58
N THR A 200 10.13 13.81 18.71
CA THR A 200 10.23 14.81 17.62
C THR A 200 9.37 16.03 17.90
N ILE A 201 9.94 17.23 17.85
CA ILE A 201 9.16 18.48 17.83
C ILE A 201 8.34 18.47 16.54
N ASN A 202 7.03 18.21 16.65
CA ASN A 202 6.12 18.23 15.51
C ASN A 202 6.00 19.66 14.98
N LYS A 203 6.66 19.94 13.86
CA LYS A 203 6.47 21.18 13.12
C LYS A 203 5.13 21.14 12.39
N PRO A 204 4.36 22.24 12.35
CA PRO A 204 3.13 22.31 11.58
C PRO A 204 3.44 22.18 10.08
N ASN A 205 2.48 21.66 9.32
CA ASN A 205 2.52 21.81 7.87
C ASN A 205 2.09 23.23 7.53
N ILE A 206 2.74 23.86 6.56
CA ILE A 206 2.44 25.23 6.16
C ILE A 206 1.77 25.19 4.79
N LEU A 207 0.59 25.79 4.72
CA LEU A 207 -0.10 26.09 3.46
C LEU A 207 0.18 27.54 3.10
N GLN A 208 0.89 27.78 2.00
CA GLN A 208 1.18 29.14 1.53
C GLN A 208 0.14 29.57 0.51
N LEU A 209 -0.48 30.71 0.77
CA LEU A 209 -1.58 31.25 -0.02
C LEU A 209 -1.23 32.64 -0.53
N TYR A 210 -1.68 32.93 -1.73
CA TYR A 210 -1.77 34.28 -2.27
C TYR A 210 -3.25 34.66 -2.38
N LEU A 211 -3.66 35.74 -1.73
CA LEU A 211 -5.05 36.17 -1.61
C LEU A 211 -5.52 37.11 -2.74
N GLY A 212 -4.58 37.74 -3.44
CA GLY A 212 -4.89 38.77 -4.44
C GLY A 212 -5.30 40.11 -3.82
N ASP A 213 -5.90 40.97 -4.66
CA ASP A 213 -6.39 42.31 -4.29
C ASP A 213 -7.92 42.38 -4.18
N GLN A 214 -8.62 41.35 -4.66
CA GLN A 214 -10.08 41.30 -4.65
C GLN A 214 -10.64 41.17 -3.22
N PRO A 215 -11.83 41.77 -2.93
CA PRO A 215 -12.52 41.52 -1.67
C PRO A 215 -12.91 40.05 -1.52
N LEU A 216 -12.56 39.48 -0.38
CA LEU A 216 -12.79 38.08 -0.03
C LEU A 216 -13.87 37.96 1.03
N LYS A 217 -14.75 36.97 0.90
CA LYS A 217 -15.63 36.52 1.97
C LYS A 217 -14.87 35.51 2.82
N VAL A 218 -14.77 35.79 4.12
CA VAL A 218 -14.21 34.87 5.11
C VAL A 218 -15.33 34.40 6.04
N SER A 219 -15.40 33.09 6.27
CA SER A 219 -16.34 32.47 7.22
C SER A 219 -15.58 31.64 8.24
N LEU A 220 -15.95 31.78 9.51
CA LEU A 220 -15.33 31.09 10.64
C LEU A 220 -16.38 30.35 11.46
N GLU A 221 -16.10 29.10 11.80
CA GLU A 221 -16.85 28.30 12.77
C GLU A 221 -15.93 27.90 13.93
N ARG A 222 -16.42 28.04 15.18
CA ARG A 222 -15.69 27.66 16.42
C ARG A 222 -14.29 28.29 16.49
N TYR A 223 -14.25 29.57 16.79
CA TYR A 223 -13.03 30.38 16.69
C TYR A 223 -12.83 31.23 17.94
N SER A 224 -11.60 31.70 18.13
CA SER A 224 -11.24 32.76 19.06
C SER A 224 -10.59 33.91 18.30
N LEU A 225 -10.96 35.13 18.66
CA LEU A 225 -10.38 36.38 18.20
C LEU A 225 -9.71 37.07 19.41
N PRO A 226 -8.42 36.80 19.65
CA PRO A 226 -7.70 37.34 20.81
C PRO A 226 -7.70 38.87 20.86
N ASP A 227 -7.63 39.53 19.70
CA ASP A 227 -7.52 40.99 19.60
C ASP A 227 -8.73 41.74 20.18
N ILE A 228 -9.87 41.07 20.29
CA ILE A 228 -11.12 41.62 20.83
C ILE A 228 -11.65 40.78 22.01
N ASN A 229 -10.81 39.90 22.57
CA ASN A 229 -11.15 38.98 23.66
C ASN A 229 -12.46 38.21 23.44
N LEU A 230 -12.73 37.81 22.19
CA LEU A 230 -13.92 37.04 21.83
C LEU A 230 -13.56 35.57 21.67
N VAL A 231 -14.26 34.70 22.37
CA VAL A 231 -14.18 33.25 22.19
C VAL A 231 -15.57 32.76 21.82
N ASN A 232 -15.72 32.23 20.61
CA ASN A 232 -16.97 31.68 20.15
C ASN A 232 -16.92 30.15 20.18
N ASN A 233 -17.57 29.58 21.20
CA ASN A 233 -17.75 28.13 21.37
C ASN A 233 -19.07 27.62 20.79
N LEU A 234 -19.88 28.49 20.18
CA LEU A 234 -21.20 28.18 19.64
C LEU A 234 -21.12 27.99 18.11
N ASP A 235 -22.02 27.19 17.55
CA ASP A 235 -22.10 26.90 16.11
C ASP A 235 -22.63 28.08 15.26
N THR A 236 -22.58 29.32 15.76
CA THR A 236 -22.92 30.50 14.96
C THR A 236 -21.71 30.93 14.12
N PRO A 237 -21.75 30.82 12.79
CA PRO A 237 -20.64 31.21 11.95
C PRO A 237 -20.46 32.73 11.96
N LEU A 238 -19.21 33.20 11.99
CA LEU A 238 -18.87 34.59 11.74
C LEU A 238 -18.50 34.76 10.29
N GLU A 239 -19.22 35.64 9.60
CA GLU A 239 -18.90 36.04 8.24
C GLU A 239 -18.44 37.50 8.22
N PHE A 240 -17.37 37.77 7.46
CA PHE A 240 -16.88 39.13 7.20
C PHE A 240 -16.22 39.22 5.83
N ILE A 241 -16.07 40.45 5.34
CA ILE A 241 -15.35 40.76 4.11
C ILE A 241 -13.94 41.22 4.49
N LEU A 242 -12.94 40.64 3.84
CA LEU A 242 -11.53 41.04 3.91
C LEU A 242 -11.13 41.68 2.57
N ILE A 243 -10.59 42.90 2.63
CA ILE A 243 -9.85 43.51 1.51
C ILE A 243 -8.37 43.40 1.88
N PRO A 244 -7.60 42.47 1.28
CA PRO A 244 -6.22 42.20 1.69
C PRO A 244 -5.31 43.42 1.47
N GLU A 245 -4.50 43.78 2.48
CA GLU A 245 -3.34 44.66 2.30
C GLU A 245 -2.05 43.84 2.18
N ASN A 246 -1.98 42.71 2.91
CA ASN A 246 -0.97 41.69 2.69
C ASN A 246 -1.57 40.56 1.86
N ARG A 247 -0.98 40.30 0.69
CA ARG A 247 -1.44 39.28 -0.24
C ARG A 247 -0.97 37.88 0.12
N GLU A 248 0.11 37.76 0.88
CA GLU A 248 0.68 36.46 1.26
C GLU A 248 0.21 36.07 2.65
N VAL A 249 -0.39 34.88 2.75
CA VAL A 249 -0.86 34.31 4.01
C VAL A 249 -0.30 32.89 4.17
N GLN A 250 0.10 32.57 5.39
CA GLN A 250 0.55 31.24 5.76
C GLN A 250 -0.45 30.66 6.76
N LEU A 251 -1.00 29.49 6.45
CA LEU A 251 -1.80 28.72 7.39
C LEU A 251 -0.92 27.67 8.05
N GLU A 252 -0.81 27.73 9.37
CA GLU A 252 -0.10 26.73 10.17
C GLU A 252 -1.06 25.61 10.59
N LEU A 253 -0.99 24.50 9.85
CA LEU A 253 -1.90 23.37 10.00
C LEU A 253 -1.38 22.44 11.11
N SER A 254 -1.94 22.58 12.31
CA SER A 254 -1.43 21.92 13.52
C SER A 254 -2.28 20.72 13.94
N LYS A 255 -1.77 19.48 13.76
CA LYS A 255 -2.46 18.19 14.07
C LYS A 255 -3.82 18.00 13.36
N ASN A 256 -4.09 16.84 12.78
CA ASN A 256 -5.41 16.43 12.23
C ASN A 256 -6.21 17.56 11.54
N HIS A 257 -5.83 17.92 10.32
CA HIS A 257 -6.53 18.92 9.50
C HIS A 257 -7.20 18.28 8.30
N SER A 258 -8.36 18.78 7.89
CA SER A 258 -8.94 18.48 6.58
C SER A 258 -8.83 19.73 5.69
N ILE A 259 -8.44 19.53 4.44
CA ILE A 259 -8.22 20.61 3.48
C ILE A 259 -9.04 20.32 2.23
N TYR A 260 -9.74 21.35 1.76
CA TYR A 260 -10.57 21.31 0.56
C TYR A 260 -10.21 22.48 -0.33
N LEU A 261 -9.71 22.19 -1.53
CA LEU A 261 -9.29 23.18 -2.53
C LEU A 261 -10.19 23.05 -3.75
N ALA A 262 -11.13 23.98 -3.92
CA ALA A 262 -12.00 24.01 -5.10
C ALA A 262 -11.50 25.03 -6.11
N THR A 263 -11.53 24.68 -7.39
CA THR A 263 -11.13 25.57 -8.48
C THR A 263 -12.28 25.87 -9.44
N SER A 264 -12.34 27.12 -9.91
CA SER A 264 -13.33 27.57 -10.90
C SER A 264 -13.03 27.05 -12.31
N GLN A 265 -11.74 26.95 -12.66
CA GLN A 265 -11.26 26.61 -14.00
C GLN A 265 -10.19 25.54 -13.96
N ILE A 266 -10.41 24.47 -14.71
CA ILE A 266 -9.46 23.37 -14.84
C ILE A 266 -9.01 23.33 -16.30
N SER A 267 -7.74 23.65 -16.55
CA SER A 267 -7.10 23.19 -17.79
C SER A 267 -6.53 21.78 -17.56
N LYS A 268 -6.64 20.90 -18.56
CA LYS A 268 -6.07 19.53 -18.48
C LYS A 268 -4.56 19.55 -18.20
N THR A 269 -3.85 20.57 -18.65
CA THR A 269 -2.42 20.79 -18.41
C THR A 269 -2.09 21.20 -16.98
N ASN A 270 -2.96 21.97 -16.30
CA ASN A 270 -2.70 22.39 -14.92
C ASN A 270 -2.84 21.22 -13.93
N LEU A 271 -3.81 20.32 -14.13
CA LEU A 271 -4.06 19.17 -13.25
C LEU A 271 -2.86 18.21 -13.12
N GLN A 272 -2.08 18.06 -14.18
CA GLN A 272 -0.94 17.14 -14.21
C GLN A 272 0.26 17.64 -13.39
N GLN A 273 0.25 18.90 -12.95
CA GLN A 273 1.40 19.55 -12.32
C GLN A 273 1.21 19.87 -10.84
N TRP A 274 0.03 19.64 -10.27
CA TRP A 274 -0.27 20.00 -8.88
C TRP A 274 0.59 19.24 -7.88
N PHE A 275 0.84 17.95 -8.11
CA PHE A 275 1.66 17.16 -7.20
C PHE A 275 3.11 17.11 -7.62
N ARG A 276 4.02 17.17 -6.65
CA ARG A 276 5.44 16.97 -6.91
C ARG A 276 5.83 15.49 -6.82
N ALA A 277 6.50 15.02 -7.86
CA ALA A 277 7.03 13.66 -7.97
C ALA A 277 8.03 13.25 -6.86
N LYS A 278 8.28 11.94 -6.77
CA LYS A 278 9.28 11.28 -5.91
C LYS A 278 9.06 11.50 -4.41
N ILE A 279 7.89 11.14 -3.90
CA ILE A 279 7.54 11.22 -2.48
C ILE A 279 7.96 9.91 -1.81
N ALA A 280 8.88 9.97 -0.85
CA ALA A 280 9.24 8.83 -0.03
C ALA A 280 8.08 8.51 0.93
N THR A 281 7.62 7.27 0.95
CA THR A 281 6.40 6.87 1.65
C THR A 281 6.59 5.65 2.51
N LYS A 282 5.64 5.47 3.43
CA LYS A 282 5.30 4.22 4.11
C LYS A 282 3.78 4.18 4.31
N ASP A 283 3.23 3.03 4.71
CA ASP A 283 1.81 2.86 5.03
C ASP A 283 0.85 3.32 3.92
N VAL A 284 1.22 3.06 2.65
CA VAL A 284 0.39 3.44 1.50
C VAL A 284 -0.84 2.54 1.43
N GLN A 285 -2.02 3.16 1.32
CA GLN A 285 -3.31 2.48 1.31
C GLN A 285 -4.16 3.00 0.15
N PHE A 286 -4.74 2.05 -0.60
CA PHE A 286 -5.71 2.30 -1.67
C PHE A 286 -7.07 1.75 -1.26
N GLN A 287 -7.51 2.13 -0.07
CA GLN A 287 -8.77 1.68 0.50
C GLN A 287 -9.39 2.80 1.34
N ARG A 288 -10.72 2.83 1.37
CA ARG A 288 -11.51 3.60 2.32
C ARG A 288 -11.91 2.67 3.46
N LEU A 289 -11.89 3.19 4.69
CA LEU A 289 -12.40 2.49 5.86
C LEU A 289 -13.77 3.07 6.20
N ASP A 290 -14.82 2.29 6.04
CA ASP A 290 -16.14 2.63 6.54
C ASP A 290 -16.20 2.27 8.03
N ARG A 291 -16.37 3.29 8.88
CA ARG A 291 -16.30 3.14 10.34
C ARG A 291 -17.70 3.09 10.91
N SER A 292 -18.05 1.97 11.52
CA SER A 292 -19.34 1.80 12.21
C SER A 292 -19.34 2.35 13.64
N GLY A 293 -18.15 2.61 14.20
CA GLY A 293 -17.94 2.98 15.60
C GLY A 293 -17.39 1.83 16.47
N ASP A 294 -17.54 0.57 16.03
CA ASP A 294 -16.82 -0.59 16.55
C ASP A 294 -15.79 -1.04 15.52
N ILE A 295 -14.52 -1.07 15.92
CA ILE A 295 -13.38 -1.43 15.05
C ILE A 295 -13.55 -2.83 14.44
N ARG A 296 -14.30 -3.72 15.10
CA ARG A 296 -14.57 -5.08 14.62
C ARG A 296 -15.51 -5.12 13.41
N ASP A 297 -16.31 -4.08 13.24
CA ASP A 297 -17.30 -3.96 12.17
C ASP A 297 -16.83 -2.96 11.09
N ASP A 298 -15.59 -2.46 11.18
CA ASP A 298 -15.02 -1.56 10.18
C ASP A 298 -14.84 -2.31 8.85
N LEU A 299 -15.41 -1.77 7.77
CA LEU A 299 -15.32 -2.36 6.45
C LEU A 299 -14.27 -1.64 5.61
N ALA A 300 -13.23 -2.35 5.19
CA ALA A 300 -12.29 -1.84 4.21
C ALA A 300 -12.83 -2.06 2.80
N THR A 301 -12.91 -1.00 2.00
CA THR A 301 -13.33 -1.04 0.60
C THR A 301 -12.18 -0.55 -0.28
N SER A 302 -11.81 -1.31 -1.32
CA SER A 302 -10.78 -0.88 -2.26
C SER A 302 -11.23 0.36 -3.04
N THR A 303 -10.31 1.28 -3.27
CA THR A 303 -10.52 2.50 -4.06
C THR A 303 -9.81 2.42 -5.41
N ILE A 304 -9.22 1.27 -5.75
CA ILE A 304 -8.53 1.05 -7.02
C ILE A 304 -9.57 0.88 -8.12
N ARG A 305 -9.44 1.67 -9.19
CA ARG A 305 -10.28 1.60 -10.39
C ARG A 305 -9.67 0.70 -11.45
N GLU A 306 -8.39 0.87 -11.72
CA GLU A 306 -7.65 0.06 -12.68
C GLU A 306 -6.15 0.25 -12.50
N GLY A 307 -5.37 -0.68 -13.05
CA GLY A 307 -3.95 -0.47 -13.24
C GLY A 307 -3.16 -1.77 -13.33
N LYS A 308 -1.86 -1.66 -13.12
CA LYS A 308 -0.93 -2.78 -13.28
C LYS A 308 0.15 -2.74 -12.23
N VAL A 309 0.61 -3.93 -11.85
CA VAL A 309 1.75 -4.12 -10.96
C VAL A 309 2.72 -5.13 -11.59
N ARG A 310 4.00 -4.86 -11.44
CA ARG A 310 5.09 -5.65 -12.00
C ARG A 310 6.12 -5.99 -10.93
N MET A 311 6.52 -7.24 -10.88
CA MET A 311 7.60 -7.75 -10.04
C MET A 311 8.20 -8.99 -10.71
N VAL A 312 9.53 -9.18 -10.62
CA VAL A 312 10.22 -10.38 -11.16
C VAL A 312 9.81 -10.77 -12.59
N GLU A 313 9.79 -9.79 -13.50
CA GLU A 313 9.38 -9.94 -14.91
C GLU A 313 7.93 -10.40 -15.15
N GLN A 314 7.14 -10.51 -14.09
CA GLN A 314 5.72 -10.80 -14.16
C GLN A 314 4.93 -9.51 -14.01
N GLU A 315 3.92 -9.34 -14.85
CA GLU A 315 2.94 -8.27 -14.76
C GLU A 315 1.57 -8.87 -14.41
N ARG A 316 0.81 -8.15 -13.59
CA ARG A 316 -0.59 -8.43 -13.29
C ARG A 316 -1.41 -7.17 -13.40
N GLU A 317 -2.56 -7.30 -14.04
CA GLU A 317 -3.57 -6.26 -14.09
C GLU A 317 -4.39 -6.28 -12.81
N ILE A 318 -4.76 -5.09 -12.35
CA ILE A 318 -5.65 -4.86 -11.22
C ILE A 318 -6.91 -4.19 -11.78
N LYS A 319 -8.06 -4.79 -11.47
CA LYS A 319 -9.37 -4.32 -11.92
C LYS A 319 -10.07 -3.53 -10.81
N ASP A 320 -11.18 -2.91 -11.19
CA ASP A 320 -12.02 -2.11 -10.29
C ASP A 320 -12.38 -2.86 -9.01
N ASN A 321 -12.27 -2.16 -7.89
CA ASN A 321 -12.54 -2.61 -6.53
C ASN A 321 -11.69 -3.82 -6.06
N GLN A 322 -10.61 -4.18 -6.76
CA GLN A 322 -9.67 -5.18 -6.28
C GLN A 322 -8.67 -4.56 -5.29
N PHE A 323 -8.29 -5.31 -4.27
CA PHE A 323 -7.22 -4.99 -3.34
C PHE A 323 -5.86 -5.35 -3.91
N LEU A 324 -4.86 -4.52 -3.63
CA LEU A 324 -3.45 -4.80 -3.85
C LEU A 324 -2.77 -5.04 -2.48
N MET A 325 -2.24 -6.24 -2.27
CA MET A 325 -1.80 -6.71 -0.95
C MET A 325 -0.40 -7.31 -0.99
N GLY A 326 0.25 -7.34 0.17
CA GLY A 326 1.52 -8.04 0.38
C GLY A 326 1.35 -9.50 0.80
N GLU A 327 2.35 -10.02 1.51
CA GLU A 327 2.30 -11.35 2.11
C GLU A 327 1.17 -11.48 3.14
N ASN A 328 1.06 -10.49 4.03
CA ASN A 328 -0.03 -10.32 4.98
C ASN A 328 -1.04 -9.28 4.44
N PRO A 329 -2.32 -9.64 4.21
CA PRO A 329 -3.36 -8.73 3.73
C PRO A 329 -3.68 -7.55 4.69
N ASP A 330 -3.43 -7.72 5.98
CA ASP A 330 -3.73 -6.71 7.01
C ASP A 330 -2.64 -5.66 7.16
N ILE A 331 -1.45 -5.94 6.63
CA ILE A 331 -0.31 -5.02 6.65
C ILE A 331 -0.23 -4.34 5.27
N PRO A 332 -0.18 -2.99 5.22
CA PRO A 332 -0.01 -2.27 3.97
C PRO A 332 1.21 -2.78 3.19
N LEU A 333 1.06 -2.92 1.88
CA LEU A 333 2.17 -3.26 1.00
C LEU A 333 3.29 -2.23 1.18
N ASN A 334 4.54 -2.68 1.31
CA ASN A 334 5.69 -1.80 1.54
C ASN A 334 6.06 -1.00 0.28
N ILE A 335 5.28 0.06 0.04
CA ILE A 335 5.48 1.06 -1.00
C ILE A 335 6.36 2.18 -0.42
N GLU A 336 7.62 2.19 -0.86
CA GLU A 336 8.67 3.08 -0.36
C GLU A 336 8.70 4.43 -1.09
N LEU A 337 8.18 4.47 -2.32
CA LEU A 337 8.27 5.64 -3.19
C LEU A 337 7.04 5.79 -4.08
N ILE A 338 6.34 6.92 -3.96
CA ILE A 338 5.44 7.41 -5.01
C ILE A 338 6.28 8.21 -6.01
N ARG A 339 6.50 7.64 -7.19
CA ARG A 339 7.26 8.25 -8.28
C ARG A 339 6.49 9.39 -8.92
N ASN A 340 5.22 9.17 -9.24
CA ASN A 340 4.32 10.16 -9.84
C ASN A 340 2.96 10.11 -9.17
N LEU A 341 2.33 11.27 -9.05
CA LEU A 341 0.95 11.42 -8.60
C LEU A 341 0.33 12.50 -9.47
N GLN A 342 -0.83 12.23 -10.08
CA GLN A 342 -1.50 13.22 -10.92
C GLN A 342 -3.00 12.97 -10.97
N ILE A 343 -3.77 14.02 -11.25
CA ILE A 343 -5.21 13.89 -11.48
C ILE A 343 -5.43 13.51 -12.94
N VAL A 344 -6.14 12.40 -13.15
CA VAL A 344 -6.61 11.95 -14.46
C VAL A 344 -8.08 12.32 -14.61
N PRO A 345 -8.44 13.23 -15.54
CA PRO A 345 -9.81 13.67 -15.75
C PRO A 345 -10.80 12.50 -15.81
N GLU A 346 -11.89 12.62 -15.05
CA GLU A 346 -13.01 11.66 -15.01
C GLU A 346 -12.68 10.27 -14.46
N LYS A 347 -11.42 10.03 -14.04
CA LYS A 347 -10.98 8.71 -13.56
C LYS A 347 -10.53 8.68 -12.10
N GLY A 348 -9.83 9.71 -11.64
CA GLY A 348 -9.30 9.78 -10.27
C GLY A 348 -7.85 10.23 -10.23
N LEU A 349 -7.07 9.66 -9.30
CA LEU A 349 -5.64 9.90 -9.13
C LEU A 349 -4.85 8.76 -9.76
N GLU A 350 -3.94 9.08 -10.69
CA GLU A 350 -2.93 8.12 -11.13
C GLU A 350 -1.74 8.17 -10.17
N VAL A 351 -1.36 7.00 -9.66
CA VAL A 351 -0.27 6.80 -8.72
C VAL A 351 0.71 5.81 -9.32
N ARG A 352 1.90 6.30 -9.66
CA ARG A 352 3.04 5.45 -10.04
C ARG A 352 3.93 5.28 -8.83
N PHE A 353 4.17 4.04 -8.42
CA PHE A 353 4.93 3.74 -7.20
C PHE A 353 5.93 2.62 -7.38
N ALA A 354 6.85 2.52 -6.42
CA ALA A 354 7.78 1.42 -6.28
C ALA A 354 7.95 1.06 -4.80
N GLY A 355 8.26 -0.20 -4.55
CA GLY A 355 8.46 -0.72 -3.21
C GLY A 355 9.20 -2.04 -3.22
N ARG A 356 9.24 -2.69 -2.06
CA ARG A 356 9.87 -4.00 -1.89
C ARG A 356 8.96 -4.97 -1.16
N THR A 357 8.76 -6.15 -1.73
CA THR A 357 7.96 -7.21 -1.11
C THR A 357 8.45 -8.59 -1.56
N LYS A 358 8.04 -9.63 -0.84
CA LYS A 358 8.23 -11.02 -1.28
C LYS A 358 7.12 -11.51 -2.20
N ASN A 359 5.90 -11.02 -1.95
CA ASN A 359 4.70 -11.46 -2.61
C ASN A 359 3.76 -10.26 -2.83
N ILE A 360 3.10 -10.26 -3.97
CA ILE A 360 2.02 -9.34 -4.32
C ILE A 360 0.78 -10.19 -4.56
N LYS A 361 -0.31 -9.88 -3.87
CA LYS A 361 -1.61 -10.55 -4.02
C LYS A 361 -2.64 -9.55 -4.50
N ILE A 362 -3.55 -10.01 -5.36
CA ILE A 362 -4.66 -9.23 -5.90
C ILE A 362 -5.95 -10.03 -5.71
N GLY A 363 -7.00 -9.40 -5.19
CA GLY A 363 -8.27 -10.04 -4.86
C GLY A 363 -9.42 -9.06 -4.77
N LEU A 364 -10.65 -9.50 -4.99
CA LEU A 364 -11.84 -8.71 -4.64
C LEU A 364 -12.05 -8.65 -3.12
N ASP A 365 -11.52 -9.65 -2.41
CA ASP A 365 -11.52 -9.78 -0.97
C ASP A 365 -10.08 -9.99 -0.50
N LYS A 366 -9.76 -9.46 0.68
CA LYS A 366 -8.44 -9.62 1.29
C LYS A 366 -8.13 -11.06 1.68
N ASP A 367 -9.17 -11.80 2.07
CA ASP A 367 -9.06 -13.19 2.51
C ASP A 367 -8.97 -14.16 1.32
N PHE A 368 -9.47 -13.74 0.15
CA PHE A 368 -9.57 -14.58 -1.04
C PHE A 368 -8.86 -13.93 -2.26
N PRO A 369 -7.51 -13.86 -2.26
CA PRO A 369 -6.76 -13.36 -3.41
C PRO A 369 -6.90 -14.31 -4.60
N VAL A 370 -7.19 -13.75 -5.78
CA VAL A 370 -7.40 -14.50 -7.03
C VAL A 370 -6.15 -14.51 -7.92
N SER A 371 -5.20 -13.62 -7.66
CA SER A 371 -3.93 -13.55 -8.40
C SER A 371 -2.78 -13.24 -7.47
N SER A 372 -1.59 -13.75 -7.80
CA SER A 372 -0.37 -13.40 -7.08
C SER A 372 0.85 -13.32 -8.00
N ILE A 373 1.85 -12.57 -7.54
CA ILE A 373 3.21 -12.55 -8.06
C ILE A 373 4.14 -12.85 -6.89
N GLN A 374 4.96 -13.88 -7.03
CA GLN A 374 5.98 -14.23 -6.04
C GLN A 374 7.30 -14.47 -6.78
N GLY A 375 8.37 -13.87 -6.27
CA GLY A 375 9.74 -14.12 -6.73
C GLY A 375 10.47 -15.05 -5.78
N SER A 376 11.27 -15.95 -6.35
CA SER A 376 12.20 -16.78 -5.60
C SER A 376 13.39 -15.96 -5.12
N TRP A 377 14.18 -16.50 -4.19
CA TRP A 377 15.43 -15.87 -3.78
C TRP A 377 16.45 -15.81 -4.92
N LEU A 378 16.50 -16.84 -5.78
CA LEU A 378 17.38 -16.87 -6.95
C LEU A 378 17.09 -15.74 -7.95
N ASP A 379 15.82 -15.36 -8.14
CA ASP A 379 15.42 -14.26 -9.03
C ASP A 379 16.07 -12.91 -8.64
N GLY A 380 16.60 -12.79 -7.41
CA GLY A 380 17.25 -11.59 -6.91
C GLY A 380 18.75 -11.53 -7.18
N ILE A 381 19.34 -12.65 -7.61
CA ILE A 381 20.78 -12.83 -7.77
C ILE A 381 21.14 -13.18 -9.21
N LEU A 382 20.32 -14.02 -9.85
CA LEU A 382 20.56 -14.53 -11.19
C LEU A 382 19.44 -14.10 -12.14
N PRO A 383 19.77 -13.75 -13.39
CA PRO A 383 18.77 -13.62 -14.45
C PRO A 383 18.01 -14.92 -14.66
N ARG A 384 16.74 -14.83 -15.10
CA ARG A 384 15.88 -15.99 -15.33
C ARG A 384 16.50 -17.02 -16.29
N ASP A 385 17.17 -16.57 -17.35
CA ASP A 385 17.85 -17.46 -18.29
C ASP A 385 19.01 -18.24 -17.64
N ALA A 386 19.72 -17.61 -16.71
CA ALA A 386 20.78 -18.27 -15.95
C ALA A 386 20.21 -19.30 -14.97
N ILE A 387 19.06 -19.00 -14.34
CA ILE A 387 18.34 -19.95 -13.48
C ILE A 387 17.89 -21.16 -14.32
N ILE A 388 17.28 -20.94 -15.48
CA ILE A 388 16.85 -22.01 -16.40
C ILE A 388 18.05 -22.84 -16.87
N ALA A 389 19.17 -22.20 -17.23
CA ALA A 389 20.39 -22.89 -17.62
C ALA A 389 20.96 -23.74 -16.47
N LEU A 390 20.97 -23.21 -15.25
CA LEU A 390 21.45 -23.92 -14.06
C LEU A 390 20.59 -25.16 -13.76
N PHE A 391 19.27 -25.05 -13.86
CA PHE A 391 18.36 -26.19 -13.71
C PHE A 391 18.53 -27.21 -14.83
N SER A 392 18.67 -26.75 -16.08
CA SER A 392 18.86 -27.63 -17.24
C SER A 392 20.18 -28.40 -17.16
N PHE A 393 21.27 -27.71 -16.78
CA PHE A 393 22.56 -28.31 -16.54
C PHE A 393 22.53 -29.29 -15.37
N GLY A 394 21.88 -28.92 -14.26
CA GLY A 394 21.70 -29.78 -13.09
C GLY A 394 20.94 -31.06 -13.43
N ALA A 395 19.82 -30.94 -14.15
CA ALA A 395 19.03 -32.07 -14.61
C ALA A 395 19.86 -33.01 -15.52
N ALA A 396 20.53 -32.46 -16.54
CA ALA A 396 21.38 -33.24 -17.45
C ALA A 396 22.52 -33.96 -16.71
N THR A 397 23.16 -33.27 -15.76
CA THR A 397 24.26 -33.82 -14.96
C THR A 397 23.77 -34.95 -14.06
N ILE A 398 22.60 -34.79 -13.40
CA ILE A 398 21.99 -35.83 -12.59
C ILE A 398 21.61 -37.04 -13.45
N THR A 399 20.95 -36.83 -14.59
CA THR A 399 20.59 -37.91 -15.50
C THR A 399 21.82 -38.68 -15.98
N TYR A 400 22.87 -37.98 -16.41
CA TYR A 400 24.11 -38.61 -16.85
C TYR A 400 24.78 -39.40 -15.71
N LEU A 401 24.88 -38.82 -14.51
CA LEU A 401 25.47 -39.51 -13.36
C LEU A 401 24.65 -40.72 -12.94
N LEU A 402 23.32 -40.61 -12.94
CA LEU A 402 22.42 -41.71 -12.62
C LEU A 402 22.61 -42.86 -13.62
N SER A 403 22.60 -42.56 -14.93
CA SER A 403 22.86 -43.54 -15.99
C SER A 403 24.25 -44.16 -15.84
N PHE A 404 25.30 -43.35 -15.64
CA PHE A 404 26.67 -43.84 -15.45
C PHE A 404 26.79 -44.78 -14.23
N VAL A 405 26.14 -44.43 -13.13
CA VAL A 405 26.18 -45.25 -11.92
C VAL A 405 25.37 -46.53 -12.10
N ILE A 406 24.20 -46.49 -12.74
CA ILE A 406 23.40 -47.69 -13.04
C ILE A 406 24.17 -48.64 -13.97
N ASP A 407 24.76 -48.12 -15.06
CA ASP A 407 25.48 -48.91 -16.04
C ASP A 407 26.76 -49.55 -15.48
N ASN A 408 27.44 -48.87 -14.56
CA ASN A 408 28.67 -49.39 -13.98
C ASN A 408 28.45 -50.22 -12.71
N ALA A 409 27.39 -49.98 -11.94
CA ALA A 409 26.99 -50.86 -10.85
C ALA A 409 26.47 -52.20 -11.39
N SER A 410 25.68 -52.19 -12.47
CA SER A 410 25.22 -53.42 -13.12
C SER A 410 26.38 -54.25 -13.69
N LYS A 411 27.40 -53.61 -14.27
CA LYS A 411 28.63 -54.28 -14.77
C LYS A 411 29.58 -54.77 -13.67
N SER A 412 29.55 -54.21 -12.46
CA SER A 412 30.37 -54.74 -11.36
C SER A 412 29.82 -56.05 -10.79
N ASN A 413 28.55 -56.38 -11.07
CA ASN A 413 27.95 -57.68 -10.75
C ASN A 413 28.17 -58.74 -11.85
N SER A 414 28.81 -58.39 -12.97
CA SER A 414 29.03 -59.28 -14.12
C SER A 414 30.48 -59.70 -14.33
N LYS A 415 31.32 -59.64 -13.29
CA LYS A 415 32.59 -60.36 -13.28
C LYS A 415 32.46 -61.59 -12.37
N PRO A 416 32.80 -62.79 -12.86
CA PRO A 416 32.68 -64.03 -12.10
C PRO A 416 33.57 -64.04 -10.84
#